data_AF-A0A1H0S2X3-F1
#
_entry.id   AF-A0A1H0S2X3-F1
#
_cell.length_a   1.000
_cell.length_b   1.000
_cell.length_c   1.000
_cell.angle_alpha   90.00
_cell.angle_beta   90.00
_cell.angle_gamma   90.00
#
_symmetry.space_group_name_H-M   'P 1'
#
loop_
_entity.id
_entity.type
_entity.pdbx_description
1 polymer ?
#
loop_
_entity_poly.entity_id
_entity_poly.type
_entity_poly.pdbx_seq_one_letter_code
_entity_poly.pdbx_strand_id
1 'polypeptide(L)'
;MTTSGAGARDRDQAGTARNARPRDKLGRPLPYGTAGVARQPEGVRRTPVETLLEAQRLLDDGYPFHAHEVFEDAWKLSDGPEREWWKALAQFAVGVTHLARGNTRGAVALLQRSSRALEALPGIPPFGIDAAAVRAWSTSVVDALSDGSTAPAGLPAAPRVTAAAPVRPTSEPAGDPVCWLELVCAGCGQFLGERDAAPCPRCGLA
;
A
#
# COMPACT_ATOMS: atom_id res chain seq x y z
N MET A 1 -37.59 21.62 -27.07
CA MET A 1 -37.81 20.74 -25.90
C MET A 1 -36.45 20.51 -25.26
N THR A 2 -36.30 20.93 -24.01
CA THR A 2 -35.06 21.08 -23.26
C THR A 2 -34.41 19.75 -22.86
N THR A 3 -33.09 19.76 -22.86
CA THR A 3 -32.15 18.70 -22.48
C THR A 3 -32.01 18.50 -20.96
N SER A 4 -31.44 17.34 -20.61
CA SER A 4 -30.60 17.03 -19.43
C SER A 4 -31.23 16.23 -18.27
N GLY A 5 -31.12 14.90 -18.36
CA GLY A 5 -31.06 14.01 -17.20
C GLY A 5 -29.60 13.74 -16.82
N ALA A 6 -29.01 14.60 -15.98
CA ALA A 6 -27.69 14.38 -15.39
C ALA A 6 -27.86 14.00 -13.92
N GLY A 7 -27.31 12.84 -13.54
CA GLY A 7 -27.49 12.20 -12.23
C GLY A 7 -27.26 13.15 -11.05
N ALA A 8 -28.28 13.26 -10.21
CA ALA A 8 -28.17 13.90 -8.90
C ALA A 8 -27.12 13.14 -8.08
N ARG A 9 -26.03 13.84 -7.71
CA ARG A 9 -25.02 13.32 -6.80
C ARG A 9 -25.71 13.02 -5.47
N ASP A 10 -25.56 11.79 -4.97
CA ASP A 10 -26.07 11.42 -3.65
C ASP A 10 -25.47 12.37 -2.62
N ARG A 11 -26.32 12.96 -1.79
CA ARG A 11 -25.97 14.00 -0.84
C ARG A 11 -26.65 13.72 0.48
N ASP A 12 -25.98 14.00 1.59
CA ASP A 12 -26.60 13.98 2.90
C ASP A 12 -27.58 15.14 3.10
N GLN A 13 -28.27 15.15 4.24
CA GLN A 13 -29.20 16.24 4.59
C GLN A 13 -28.51 17.60 4.72
N ALA A 14 -27.18 17.63 4.86
CA ALA A 14 -26.35 18.84 4.88
C ALA A 14 -25.81 19.22 3.49
N GLY A 15 -26.14 18.49 2.42
CA GLY A 15 -25.70 18.76 1.06
C GLY A 15 -24.30 18.23 0.72
N THR A 16 -23.65 17.50 1.63
CA THR A 16 -22.35 16.86 1.42
C THR A 16 -22.51 15.66 0.50
N ALA A 17 -21.69 15.55 -0.54
CA ALA A 17 -21.73 14.40 -1.45
C ALA A 17 -21.46 13.10 -0.68
N ARG A 18 -22.46 12.24 -0.57
CA ARG A 18 -22.29 10.88 -0.06
C ARG A 18 -21.70 10.04 -1.18
N ASN A 19 -20.51 9.49 -0.92
CA ASN A 19 -19.91 8.53 -1.82
C ASN A 19 -20.52 7.12 -1.60
N ALA A 20 -21.85 7.02 -1.56
CA ALA A 20 -22.57 5.78 -1.23
C ALA A 20 -22.69 4.82 -2.42
N ARG A 21 -22.26 5.24 -3.61
CA ARG A 21 -22.28 4.38 -4.79
C ARG A 21 -21.33 3.18 -4.55
N PRO A 22 -21.82 1.92 -4.66
CA PRO A 22 -20.99 0.73 -4.47
C PRO A 22 -19.78 0.72 -5.41
N ARG A 23 -18.67 0.11 -4.99
CA ARG A 23 -17.42 0.06 -5.76
C ARG A 23 -16.85 -1.34 -5.83
N ASP A 24 -16.10 -1.65 -6.86
CA ASP A 24 -15.35 -2.91 -6.97
C ASP A 24 -14.05 -2.88 -6.13
N LYS A 25 -13.28 -3.98 -6.16
CA LYS A 25 -11.97 -4.11 -5.49
C LYS A 25 -10.95 -3.05 -5.93
N LEU A 26 -11.11 -2.51 -7.13
CA LEU A 26 -10.26 -1.47 -7.68
C LEU A 26 -10.83 -0.08 -7.44
N GLY A 27 -11.91 0.08 -6.68
CA GLY A 27 -12.54 1.37 -6.40
C GLY A 27 -13.35 1.96 -7.56
N ARG A 28 -13.65 1.21 -8.62
CA ARG A 28 -14.49 1.69 -9.73
C ARG A 28 -15.96 1.68 -9.29
N PRO A 29 -16.74 2.73 -9.61
CA PRO A 29 -18.16 2.75 -9.29
C PRO A 29 -18.94 1.64 -10.01
N LEU A 30 -19.78 0.92 -9.26
CA LEU A 30 -20.68 -0.13 -9.76
C LEU A 30 -22.10 0.41 -9.96
N PRO A 31 -22.97 -0.27 -10.72
CA PRO A 31 -24.40 0.05 -10.75
C PRO A 31 -25.02 0.01 -9.35
N TYR A 32 -26.01 0.87 -9.09
CA TYR A 32 -26.77 0.81 -7.84
C TYR A 32 -27.47 -0.55 -7.69
N GLY A 33 -27.59 -1.03 -6.45
CA GLY A 33 -28.12 -2.37 -6.15
C GLY A 33 -27.11 -3.51 -6.32
N THR A 34 -25.91 -3.24 -6.83
CA THR A 34 -24.82 -4.23 -6.85
C THR A 34 -24.09 -4.23 -5.51
N ALA A 35 -23.74 -5.42 -5.00
CA ALA A 35 -22.87 -5.54 -3.83
C ALA A 35 -21.47 -4.99 -4.18
N GLY A 36 -21.04 -3.97 -3.45
CA GLY A 36 -19.69 -3.43 -3.56
C GLY A 36 -18.75 -4.03 -2.51
N VAL A 37 -17.48 -3.70 -2.65
CA VAL A 37 -16.46 -3.91 -1.62
C VAL A 37 -16.42 -2.66 -0.75
N ALA A 38 -16.51 -2.84 0.57
CA ALA A 38 -16.34 -1.75 1.52
C ALA A 38 -14.95 -1.13 1.37
N ARG A 39 -14.85 0.21 1.48
CA ARG A 39 -13.55 0.90 1.56
C ARG A 39 -12.86 0.55 2.88
N GLN A 40 -11.54 0.75 2.94
CA GLN A 40 -10.88 0.73 4.24
C GLN A 40 -11.48 1.81 5.15
N PRO A 41 -11.68 1.52 6.45
CA PRO A 41 -12.14 2.52 7.40
C PRO A 41 -11.10 3.65 7.49
N GLU A 42 -11.55 4.88 7.27
CA GLU A 42 -10.69 6.07 7.30
C GLU A 42 -10.29 6.42 8.74
N GLY A 43 -9.05 6.87 8.92
CA GLY A 43 -8.54 7.38 10.20
C GLY A 43 -8.22 6.27 11.21
N VAL A 44 -8.16 5.01 10.79
CA VAL A 44 -7.74 3.91 11.65
C VAL A 44 -6.23 4.01 11.89
N ARG A 45 -5.87 4.32 13.14
CA ARG A 45 -4.48 4.33 13.59
C ARG A 45 -3.95 2.89 13.66
N ARG A 46 -2.94 2.61 12.84
CA ARG A 46 -2.17 1.37 12.84
C ARG A 46 -0.73 1.68 13.23
N THR A 47 -0.04 0.73 13.84
CA THR A 47 1.42 0.78 13.95
C THR A 47 2.06 0.70 12.55
N PRO A 48 3.33 1.10 12.38
CA PRO A 48 4.03 0.95 11.11
C PRO A 48 4.04 -0.49 10.56
N VAL A 49 4.24 -1.48 11.44
CA VAL A 49 4.27 -2.90 11.04
C VAL A 49 2.88 -3.37 10.62
N GLU A 50 1.82 -3.05 11.37
CA GLU A 50 0.45 -3.38 10.98
C GLU A 50 0.03 -2.72 9.66
N THR A 51 0.46 -1.48 9.44
CA THR A 51 0.24 -0.75 8.17
C THR A 51 0.83 -1.53 7.01
N LEU A 52 2.09 -1.96 7.14
CA LEU A 52 2.81 -2.73 6.13
C LEU A 52 2.20 -4.10 5.87
N LEU A 53 1.85 -4.84 6.92
CA LEU A 53 1.25 -6.17 6.79
C LEU A 53 -0.14 -6.11 6.15
N GLU A 54 -0.99 -5.18 6.57
CA GLU A 54 -2.33 -5.03 6.00
C GLU A 54 -2.26 -4.58 4.54
N ALA A 55 -1.41 -3.61 4.22
CA ALA A 55 -1.21 -3.19 2.83
C ALA A 55 -0.65 -4.31 1.96
N GLN A 56 0.30 -5.11 2.47
CA GLN A 56 0.83 -6.28 1.76
C GLN A 56 -0.26 -7.31 1.48
N ARG A 57 -1.05 -7.67 2.51
CA ARG A 57 -2.16 -8.62 2.36
C ARG A 57 -3.15 -8.16 1.29
N LEU A 58 -3.50 -6.87 1.30
CA LEU A 58 -4.39 -6.29 0.30
C LEU A 58 -3.80 -6.31 -1.11
N LEU A 59 -2.49 -6.05 -1.27
CA LEU A 59 -1.81 -6.17 -2.56
C LEU A 59 -1.81 -7.62 -3.06
N ASP A 60 -1.50 -8.58 -2.20
CA ASP A 60 -1.49 -10.01 -2.50
C ASP A 60 -2.90 -10.50 -2.93
N ASP A 61 -3.95 -9.98 -2.29
CA ASP A 61 -5.35 -10.30 -2.57
C ASP A 61 -5.93 -9.55 -3.81
N GLY A 62 -5.16 -8.69 -4.46
CA GLY A 62 -5.58 -7.92 -5.63
C GLY A 62 -6.47 -6.70 -5.31
N TYR A 63 -6.30 -6.12 -4.12
CA TYR A 63 -6.96 -4.88 -3.65
C TYR A 63 -5.96 -3.71 -3.53
N PRO A 64 -5.27 -3.31 -4.62
CA PRO A 64 -4.27 -2.25 -4.57
C PRO A 64 -4.86 -0.87 -4.22
N PHE A 65 -6.15 -0.65 -4.49
CA PHE A 65 -6.81 0.60 -4.12
C PHE A 65 -6.98 0.71 -2.60
N HIS A 66 -7.38 -0.39 -1.95
CA HIS A 66 -7.46 -0.46 -0.49
C HIS A 66 -6.07 -0.38 0.16
N ALA A 67 -5.04 -0.99 -0.44
CA ALA A 67 -3.67 -0.84 0.04
C ALA A 67 -3.21 0.64 -0.03
N HIS A 68 -3.59 1.36 -1.08
CA HIS A 68 -3.36 2.80 -1.18
C HIS A 68 -4.03 3.57 -0.02
N GLU A 69 -5.27 3.22 0.35
CA GLU A 69 -5.97 3.86 1.48
C GLU A 69 -5.22 3.63 2.80
N VAL A 70 -4.72 2.42 3.04
CA VAL A 70 -3.93 2.11 4.26
C VAL A 70 -2.67 2.98 4.34
N PHE A 71 -1.92 3.11 3.26
CA PHE A 71 -0.73 3.97 3.23
C PHE A 71 -1.07 5.46 3.28
N GLU A 72 -2.16 5.88 2.66
CA GLU A 72 -2.61 7.28 2.70
C GLU A 72 -3.00 7.69 4.12
N ASP A 73 -3.70 6.83 4.86
CA ASP A 73 -4.04 7.06 6.26
C ASP A 73 -2.78 7.16 7.13
N ALA A 74 -1.83 6.23 6.97
CA ALA A 74 -0.55 6.29 7.66
C ALA A 74 0.20 7.59 7.34
N TRP A 75 0.21 8.03 6.08
CA TRP A 75 0.80 9.30 5.66
C TRP A 75 0.13 10.50 6.33
N LYS A 76 -1.21 10.55 6.34
CA LYS A 76 -1.97 11.66 6.93
C LYS A 76 -1.77 11.77 8.44
N LEU A 77 -1.60 10.63 9.12
CA LEU A 77 -1.47 10.51 10.57
C LEU A 77 -0.01 10.60 11.10
N SER A 78 1.00 10.59 10.23
CA SER A 78 2.41 10.62 10.63
C SER A 78 2.97 12.04 10.54
N ASP A 79 3.64 12.52 11.58
CA ASP A 79 4.37 13.79 11.58
C ASP A 79 5.91 13.59 11.60
N GLY A 80 6.36 12.33 11.66
CA GLY A 80 7.77 11.96 11.74
C GLY A 80 8.48 11.83 10.38
N PRO A 81 9.78 11.50 10.39
CA PRO A 81 10.59 11.32 9.18
C PRO A 81 10.07 10.21 8.24
N GLU A 82 9.27 9.28 8.76
CA GLU A 82 8.61 8.21 7.99
C GLU A 82 7.47 8.69 7.09
N ARG A 83 6.94 9.90 7.31
CA ARG A 83 5.75 10.41 6.61
C ARG A 83 5.89 10.31 5.09
N GLU A 84 7.04 10.69 4.53
CA GLU A 84 7.24 10.67 3.08
C GLU A 84 7.46 9.24 2.53
N TRP A 85 7.87 8.27 3.35
CA TRP A 85 7.87 6.85 2.97
C TRP A 85 6.45 6.35 2.73
N TRP A 86 5.51 6.67 3.62
CA TRP A 86 4.10 6.29 3.47
C TRP A 86 3.47 6.90 2.23
N LYS A 87 3.75 8.17 1.96
CA LYS A 87 3.28 8.85 0.75
C LYS A 87 3.80 8.19 -0.52
N ALA A 88 5.08 7.81 -0.56
CA ALA A 88 5.66 7.15 -1.71
C ALA A 88 5.03 5.75 -1.93
N LEU A 89 4.78 5.00 -0.85
CA LEU A 89 4.08 3.70 -0.92
C LEU A 89 2.60 3.85 -1.31
N ALA A 90 1.92 4.90 -0.86
CA ALA A 90 0.56 5.22 -1.29
C ALA A 90 0.51 5.51 -2.79
N GLN A 91 1.50 6.25 -3.32
CA GLN A 91 1.65 6.50 -4.76
C GLN A 91 1.93 5.22 -5.57
N PHE A 92 2.75 4.34 -5.02
CA PHE A 92 3.01 3.03 -5.61
C PHE A 92 1.71 2.20 -5.73
N ALA A 93 0.97 2.05 -4.63
CA ALA A 93 -0.26 1.24 -4.61
C ALA A 93 -1.36 1.78 -5.54
N VAL A 94 -1.51 3.12 -5.65
CA VAL A 94 -2.43 3.70 -6.65
C VAL A 94 -1.89 3.55 -8.08
N GLY A 95 -0.57 3.54 -8.29
CA GLY A 95 0.05 3.15 -9.57
C GLY A 95 -0.33 1.72 -9.99
N VAL A 96 -0.23 0.75 -9.07
CA VAL A 96 -0.70 -0.64 -9.27
C VAL A 96 -2.20 -0.68 -9.55
N THR A 97 -3.00 0.15 -8.88
CA THR A 97 -4.44 0.27 -9.16
C THR A 97 -4.70 0.74 -10.59
N HIS A 98 -3.97 1.75 -11.07
CA HIS A 98 -4.10 2.22 -12.44
C HIS A 98 -3.72 1.14 -13.45
N LEU A 99 -2.68 0.36 -13.13
CA LEU A 99 -2.26 -0.77 -13.96
C LEU A 99 -3.35 -1.83 -14.06
N ALA A 100 -3.88 -2.28 -12.92
CA ALA A 100 -4.98 -3.25 -12.85
C ALA A 100 -6.25 -2.73 -13.54
N ARG A 101 -6.41 -1.40 -13.61
CA ARG A 101 -7.52 -0.77 -14.33
C ARG A 101 -7.29 -0.64 -15.84
N GLY A 102 -6.14 -1.06 -16.38
CA GLY A 102 -5.76 -0.88 -17.78
C GLY A 102 -5.36 0.55 -18.17
N ASN A 103 -5.18 1.45 -17.20
CA ASN A 103 -4.72 2.81 -17.43
C ASN A 103 -3.18 2.86 -17.37
N THR A 104 -2.54 2.42 -18.46
CA THR A 104 -1.08 2.30 -18.57
C THR A 104 -0.37 3.64 -18.38
N ARG A 105 -0.86 4.71 -19.03
CA ARG A 105 -0.29 6.06 -18.90
C ARG A 105 -0.30 6.54 -17.44
N GLY A 106 -1.42 6.37 -16.75
CA GLY A 106 -1.54 6.72 -15.34
C GLY A 106 -0.66 5.87 -14.45
N ALA A 107 -0.57 4.57 -14.73
CA ALA A 107 0.30 3.65 -14.00
C ALA A 107 1.77 4.07 -14.12
N VAL A 108 2.27 4.28 -15.34
CA VAL A 108 3.66 4.70 -15.60
C VAL A 108 3.99 5.99 -14.83
N ALA A 109 3.14 7.01 -14.93
CA ALA A 109 3.38 8.29 -14.27
C ALA A 109 3.49 8.16 -12.74
N LEU A 110 2.65 7.32 -12.12
CA LEU A 110 2.62 7.13 -10.67
C LEU A 110 3.76 6.22 -10.17
N LEU A 111 4.04 5.13 -10.89
CA LEU A 111 5.13 4.20 -10.54
C LEU A 111 6.50 4.87 -10.65
N GLN A 112 6.74 5.64 -11.70
CA GLN A 112 7.97 6.43 -11.82
C GLN A 112 8.10 7.48 -10.70
N ARG A 113 7.00 8.15 -10.34
CA ARG A 113 7.00 9.16 -9.27
C ARG A 113 7.30 8.53 -7.92
N SER A 114 6.64 7.41 -7.60
CA SER A 114 6.89 6.67 -6.37
C SER A 114 8.34 6.17 -6.30
N SER A 115 8.86 5.60 -7.40
CA SER A 115 10.23 5.08 -7.45
C SER A 115 11.27 6.18 -7.19
N ARG A 116 11.11 7.35 -7.81
CA ARG A 116 11.96 8.53 -7.55
C ARG A 116 11.82 9.07 -6.13
N ALA A 117 10.62 9.06 -5.58
CA ALA A 117 10.39 9.49 -4.20
C ALA A 117 11.12 8.58 -3.21
N LEU A 118 10.99 7.25 -3.37
CA LEU A 118 11.69 6.27 -2.54
C LEU A 118 13.21 6.37 -2.64
N GLU A 119 13.74 6.66 -3.84
CA GLU A 119 15.18 6.85 -4.06
C GLU A 119 15.74 8.09 -3.34
N ALA A 120 14.97 9.16 -3.30
CA ALA A 120 15.40 10.43 -2.72
C ALA A 120 15.32 10.46 -1.18
N LEU A 121 14.68 9.47 -0.56
CA LEU A 121 14.54 9.44 0.90
C LEU A 121 15.85 9.02 1.56
N PRO A 122 16.28 9.74 2.61
CA PRO A 122 17.57 9.49 3.24
C PRO A 122 17.54 8.24 4.12
N GLY A 123 18.71 7.64 4.28
CA GLY A 123 18.95 6.57 5.25
C GLY A 123 18.40 5.20 4.82
N ILE A 124 18.33 4.30 5.80
CA ILE A 124 17.82 2.95 5.60
C ILE A 124 16.29 3.00 5.66
N PRO A 125 15.57 2.34 4.73
CA PRO A 125 14.11 2.26 4.79
C PRO A 125 13.64 1.78 6.17
N PRO A 126 12.75 2.53 6.85
CA PRO A 126 12.31 2.20 8.19
C PRO A 126 11.35 1.00 8.18
N PHE A 127 11.14 0.40 9.35
CA PHE A 127 10.11 -0.62 9.59
C PHE A 127 10.14 -1.87 8.67
N GLY A 128 11.27 -2.12 8.02
CA GLY A 128 11.45 -3.25 7.12
C GLY A 128 10.90 -3.00 5.72
N ILE A 129 10.66 -1.75 5.31
CA ILE A 129 10.24 -1.42 3.94
C ILE A 129 11.26 -1.94 2.91
N ASP A 130 10.79 -2.67 1.90
CA ASP A 130 11.63 -3.08 0.75
C ASP A 130 11.56 -2.05 -0.37
N ALA A 131 12.15 -0.89 -0.12
CA ALA A 131 12.19 0.18 -1.11
C ALA A 131 12.90 -0.25 -2.40
N ALA A 132 13.90 -1.13 -2.29
CA ALA A 132 14.64 -1.65 -3.42
C ALA A 132 13.75 -2.54 -4.32
N ALA A 133 13.01 -3.50 -3.75
CA ALA A 133 12.10 -4.34 -4.52
C ALA A 133 10.97 -3.53 -5.17
N VAL A 134 10.39 -2.58 -4.44
CA VAL A 134 9.34 -1.69 -4.98
C VAL A 134 9.85 -0.87 -6.17
N ARG A 135 11.05 -0.30 -6.06
CA ARG A 135 11.68 0.48 -7.14
C ARG A 135 12.03 -0.40 -8.34
N ALA A 136 12.70 -1.53 -8.11
CA ALA A 136 13.12 -2.44 -9.18
C ALA A 136 11.91 -2.96 -9.98
N TRP A 137 10.85 -3.38 -9.29
CA TRP A 137 9.61 -3.79 -9.94
C TRP A 137 8.97 -2.63 -10.72
N SER A 138 8.87 -1.45 -10.10
CA SER A 138 8.26 -0.28 -10.74
C SER A 138 8.98 0.10 -12.03
N THR A 139 10.31 0.08 -12.03
CA THR A 139 11.14 0.31 -13.23
C THR A 139 10.85 -0.76 -14.29
N SER A 140 10.90 -2.05 -13.93
CA SER A 140 10.65 -3.13 -14.90
C SER A 140 9.27 -3.04 -15.57
N VAL A 141 8.24 -2.66 -14.82
CA VAL A 141 6.87 -2.47 -15.33
C VAL A 141 6.79 -1.25 -16.24
N VAL A 142 7.43 -0.15 -15.84
CA VAL A 142 7.47 1.08 -16.64
C VAL A 142 8.15 0.84 -17.98
N ASP A 143 9.28 0.12 -17.99
CA ASP A 143 10.03 -0.20 -19.20
C ASP A 143 9.18 -1.09 -20.12
N ALA A 144 8.62 -2.18 -19.60
CA ALA A 144 7.77 -3.09 -20.37
C ALA A 144 6.53 -2.41 -20.99
N LEU A 145 5.93 -1.46 -20.27
CA LEU A 145 4.79 -0.68 -20.77
C LEU A 145 5.20 0.39 -21.79
N SER A 146 6.39 0.97 -21.65
CA SER A 146 6.90 2.02 -22.55
C SER A 146 7.35 1.43 -23.89
N ASP A 147 7.92 0.23 -23.86
CA ASP A 147 8.35 -0.50 -25.05
C ASP A 147 7.18 -1.11 -25.83
N GLY A 148 5.97 -1.13 -25.24
CA GLY A 148 4.78 -1.75 -25.82
C GLY A 148 4.89 -3.27 -25.99
N SER A 149 5.94 -3.88 -25.45
CA SER A 149 6.30 -5.29 -25.63
C SER A 149 5.41 -6.24 -24.83
N THR A 150 4.76 -5.75 -23.76
CA THR A 150 4.00 -6.57 -22.83
C THR A 150 2.62 -5.97 -22.57
N ALA A 151 1.57 -6.77 -22.82
CA ALA A 151 0.22 -6.40 -22.40
C ALA A 151 0.14 -6.36 -20.86
N PRO A 152 -0.71 -5.50 -20.25
CA PRO A 152 -0.80 -5.40 -18.79
C PRO A 152 -1.05 -6.72 -18.05
N ALA A 153 -1.73 -7.68 -18.70
CA ALA A 153 -1.98 -9.02 -18.16
C ALA A 153 -0.74 -9.93 -18.07
N GLY A 154 0.34 -9.60 -18.80
CA GLY A 154 1.61 -10.34 -18.78
C GLY A 154 2.65 -9.75 -17.82
N LEU A 155 2.31 -8.70 -17.08
CA LEU A 155 3.21 -8.08 -16.12
C LEU A 155 3.28 -8.90 -14.82
N PRO A 156 4.43 -8.86 -14.11
CA PRO A 156 4.58 -9.54 -12.84
C PRO A 156 3.59 -8.99 -11.79
N ALA A 157 3.17 -9.86 -10.87
CA ALA A 157 2.43 -9.43 -9.68
C ALA A 157 3.24 -8.38 -8.89
N ALA A 158 2.53 -7.53 -8.12
CA ALA A 158 3.18 -6.52 -7.30
C ALA A 158 4.21 -7.17 -6.33
N PRO A 159 5.37 -6.53 -6.08
CA PRO A 159 6.40 -7.06 -5.22
C PRO A 159 5.95 -7.00 -3.76
N ARG A 160 6.74 -7.63 -2.89
CA ARG A 160 6.62 -7.38 -1.46
C ARG A 160 7.03 -5.93 -1.17
N VAL A 161 6.25 -5.23 -0.36
CA VAL A 161 6.58 -3.89 0.17
C VAL A 161 7.40 -3.99 1.46
N THR A 162 7.55 -5.19 2.00
CA THR A 162 8.39 -5.52 3.15
C THR A 162 9.56 -6.40 2.72
N ALA A 163 10.75 -6.10 3.22
CA ALA A 163 11.95 -6.88 2.96
C ALA A 163 11.77 -8.15 3.77
N ALA A 164 11.39 -9.24 3.10
CA ALA A 164 11.01 -10.55 3.64
C ALA A 164 10.77 -10.56 5.16
N ALA A 165 9.51 -10.53 5.57
CA ALA A 165 9.16 -10.78 6.96
C ALA A 165 9.84 -12.08 7.44
N PRO A 166 10.35 -12.14 8.67
CA PRO A 166 10.72 -13.41 9.27
C PRO A 166 9.52 -14.36 9.14
N VAL A 167 9.79 -15.57 8.63
CA VAL A 167 8.80 -16.64 8.57
C VAL A 167 8.28 -16.86 9.99
N ARG A 168 6.96 -16.83 10.20
CA ARG A 168 6.34 -17.29 11.46
C ARG A 168 6.89 -18.70 11.74
N PRO A 169 7.59 -18.97 12.86
CA PRO A 169 8.00 -20.34 13.15
C PRO A 169 6.75 -21.22 13.16
N THR A 170 6.76 -22.27 12.35
CA THR A 170 5.59 -23.10 12.02
C THR A 170 5.14 -24.03 13.14
N SER A 171 5.55 -23.78 14.37
CA SER A 171 5.18 -24.58 15.54
C SER A 171 4.86 -23.66 16.73
N GLU A 172 3.58 -23.55 17.08
CA GLU A 172 3.14 -23.09 18.40
C GLU A 172 3.14 -24.27 19.37
N PRO A 173 3.49 -24.02 20.65
CA PRO A 173 2.57 -24.29 21.75
C PRO A 173 1.83 -22.99 22.07
N ALA A 174 0.54 -23.08 22.39
CA ALA A 174 -0.38 -21.98 22.60
C ALA A 174 0.24 -20.77 23.34
N GLY A 175 0.38 -19.64 22.63
CA GLY A 175 0.90 -18.39 23.16
C GLY A 175 0.38 -17.20 22.34
N ASP A 176 0.20 -16.05 23.00
CA ASP A 176 -0.41 -14.82 22.50
C ASP A 176 0.04 -14.42 21.06
N PRO A 177 -0.89 -14.14 20.11
CA PRO A 177 -0.57 -13.84 18.70
C PRO A 177 0.33 -12.61 18.46
N VAL A 178 0.60 -11.78 19.48
CA VAL A 178 1.40 -10.54 19.38
C VAL A 178 2.87 -10.72 19.82
N CYS A 179 3.26 -11.87 20.37
CA CYS A 179 4.58 -12.08 21.00
C CYS A 179 5.81 -11.93 20.09
N TRP A 180 5.65 -11.94 18.77
CA TRP A 180 6.75 -11.79 17.81
C TRP A 180 6.97 -10.34 17.38
N LEU A 181 6.01 -9.43 17.60
CA LEU A 181 6.17 -8.00 17.31
C LEU A 181 7.23 -7.37 18.23
N GLU A 182 7.37 -7.91 19.44
CA GLU A 182 8.44 -7.56 20.39
C GLU A 182 9.83 -8.07 19.98
N LEU A 183 9.91 -8.95 18.97
CA LEU A 183 11.17 -9.45 18.40
C LEU A 183 11.56 -8.68 17.12
N VAL A 184 10.90 -7.55 16.84
CA VAL A 184 11.16 -6.70 15.69
C VAL A 184 11.72 -5.37 16.18
N CYS A 185 12.85 -4.94 15.61
CA CYS A 185 13.45 -3.66 15.93
C CYS A 185 12.47 -2.50 15.66
N ALA A 186 12.17 -1.71 16.69
CA ALA A 186 11.25 -0.57 16.59
C ALA A 186 11.72 0.51 15.59
N GLY A 187 13.02 0.62 15.33
CA GLY A 187 13.57 1.60 14.39
C GLY A 187 13.47 1.16 12.93
N CYS A 188 13.96 -0.04 12.60
CA CYS A 188 14.12 -0.47 11.20
C CYS A 188 13.29 -1.71 10.82
N GLY A 189 12.48 -2.27 11.72
CA GLY A 189 11.65 -3.44 11.44
C GLY A 189 12.43 -4.74 11.22
N GLN A 190 13.72 -4.78 11.52
CA GLN A 190 14.52 -6.00 11.43
C GLN A 190 14.08 -7.01 12.48
N PHE A 191 13.90 -8.27 12.10
CA PHE A 191 13.71 -9.35 13.07
C PHE A 191 15.02 -9.63 13.82
N LEU A 192 14.93 -9.61 15.15
CA LEU A 192 16.07 -9.72 16.05
C LEU A 192 16.31 -11.13 16.56
N GLY A 193 15.33 -12.04 16.45
CA GLY A 193 15.42 -13.43 16.94
C GLY A 193 15.34 -13.56 18.47
N GLU A 194 15.86 -12.58 19.22
CA GLU A 194 15.85 -12.49 20.68
C GLU A 194 15.42 -11.08 21.13
N ARG A 195 14.73 -10.97 22.28
CA ARG A 195 14.15 -9.70 22.76
C ARG A 195 15.21 -8.64 23.10
N ASP A 196 16.41 -9.07 23.47
CA ASP A 196 17.50 -8.20 23.95
C ASP A 196 18.68 -8.09 22.96
N ALA A 197 18.46 -8.34 21.67
CA ALA A 197 19.52 -8.24 20.66
C ALA A 197 19.90 -6.76 20.41
N ALA A 198 20.69 -6.20 21.32
CA ALA A 198 21.21 -4.85 21.26
C ALA A 198 22.74 -4.87 21.00
N PRO A 199 23.25 -4.01 20.10
CA PRO A 199 22.49 -3.11 19.21
C PRO A 199 21.93 -3.84 17.98
N CYS A 200 20.81 -3.35 17.42
CA CYS A 200 20.21 -3.90 16.22
C CYS A 200 21.22 -3.98 15.06
N PRO A 201 21.45 -5.15 14.43
CA PRO A 201 22.50 -5.34 13.43
C PRO A 201 22.25 -4.58 12.12
N ARG A 202 21.02 -4.11 11.88
CA ARG A 202 20.65 -3.37 10.67
C ARG A 202 20.71 -1.86 10.84
N CYS A 203 20.28 -1.31 11.98
CA CYS A 203 20.21 0.15 12.18
C CYS A 203 20.95 0.68 13.40
N GLY A 204 21.55 -0.20 14.22
CA GLY A 204 22.34 0.18 15.39
C GLY A 204 21.54 0.70 16.59
N LEU A 205 20.21 0.64 16.54
CA LEU A 205 19.36 1.02 17.69
C LEU A 205 19.63 0.08 18.87
N ALA A 206 19.95 0.64 20.04
CA ALA A 206 20.17 -0.09 21.29
C ALA A 206 18.85 -0.52 21.95
#